data_AF-A0A2D7Z7W4-F1
#
_entry.id   AF-A0A2D7Z7W4-F1
#
_cell.length_a   1.000
_cell.length_b   1.000
_cell.length_c   1.000
_cell.angle_alpha   90.00
_cell.angle_beta   90.00
_cell.angle_gamma   90.00
#
_symmetry.space_group_name_H-M   'P 1'
#
loop_
_entity.id
_entity.type
_entity.pdbx_description
1 polymer ?
#
loop_
_entity_poly.entity_id
_entity_poly.type
_entity_poly.pdbx_seq_one_letter_code
_entity_poly.pdbx_strand_id
1 'polypeptide(L)' 'NGGEVRIATTALASIPELHDDLVESILSEQPNGDIPVQVLSKAIGKAVKPNHNTFYGPAYRRKMVPILVRRALEKVVVE' A
#
# COMPACT_ATOMS: atom_id res chain seq x y z
N ASN A 1 7.76 20.55 -2.13
CA ASN A 1 6.47 20.75 -1.44
C ASN A 1 6.15 19.47 -0.69
N GLY A 2 6.29 19.52 0.64
CA GLY A 2 6.20 18.35 1.53
C GLY A 2 4.76 17.89 1.71
N GLY A 3 4.31 17.00 0.83
CA GLY A 3 3.07 16.27 1.02
C GLY A 3 3.31 15.04 1.90
N GLU A 4 2.36 14.75 2.77
CA GLU A 4 2.32 13.52 3.55
C GLU A 4 1.59 12.43 2.76
N VAL A 5 2.19 11.23 2.64
CA VAL A 5 1.52 10.07 2.03
C VAL A 5 1.06 9.14 3.14
N ARG A 6 -0.24 8.83 3.16
CA ARG A 6 -0.81 7.81 4.04
C ARG A 6 -1.45 6.70 3.22
N ILE A 7 -1.26 5.45 3.64
CA ILE A 7 -1.83 4.29 2.97
C ILE A 7 -2.61 3.47 3.99
N ALA A 8 -3.88 3.19 3.68
CA ALA A 8 -4.75 2.32 4.46
C ALA A 8 -5.23 1.15 3.61
N THR A 9 -5.34 -0.03 4.21
CA THR A 9 -5.91 -1.22 3.57
C THR A 9 -7.17 -1.68 4.28
N THR A 10 -8.25 -1.84 3.51
CA THR A 10 -9.57 -2.25 4.01
C THR A 10 -10.00 -3.59 3.38
N ALA A 11 -10.97 -4.28 3.99
CA ALA A 11 -11.53 -5.55 3.49
C ALA A 11 -10.51 -6.69 3.26
N LEU A 12 -9.30 -6.56 3.83
CA LEU A 12 -8.23 -7.54 3.73
C LEU A 12 -8.06 -8.30 5.06
N ALA A 13 -8.19 -7.61 6.19
CA ALA A 13 -8.14 -8.21 7.53
C ALA A 13 -9.44 -7.99 8.31
N SER A 14 -9.48 -8.41 9.59
CA SER A 14 -10.63 -8.23 10.48
C SER A 14 -10.87 -6.76 10.82
N ILE A 15 -9.80 -5.96 10.81
CA ILE A 15 -9.81 -4.52 11.02
C ILE A 15 -9.06 -3.84 9.87
N PRO A 16 -9.43 -2.61 9.47
CA PRO A 16 -8.61 -1.79 8.61
C PRO A 16 -7.22 -1.54 9.22
N GLU A 17 -6.20 -1.45 8.37
CA GLU A 17 -4.81 -1.24 8.80
C GLU A 17 -4.24 0.01 8.14
N LEU A 18 -3.64 0.88 8.95
CA LEU A 18 -2.80 2.00 8.51
C LEU A 18 -1.35 1.52 8.39
N HIS A 19 -0.64 1.98 7.37
CA HIS A 19 0.74 1.57 7.08
C HIS A 19 1.74 2.71 7.29
N ASP A 20 1.44 3.64 8.20
CA ASP A 20 2.17 4.91 8.33
C ASP A 20 3.66 4.70 8.61
N ASP A 21 4.03 3.87 9.59
CA ASP A 21 5.44 3.55 9.92
C ASP A 21 6.21 3.00 8.70
N LEU A 22 5.58 2.10 7.94
CA LEU A 22 6.18 1.50 6.76
C LEU A 22 6.33 2.54 5.64
N VAL A 23 5.33 3.37 5.42
CA VAL A 23 5.37 4.44 4.41
C VAL A 23 6.44 5.47 4.76
N GLU A 24 6.47 5.94 6.01
CA GLU A 24 7.46 6.90 6.48
C GLU A 24 8.88 6.36 6.34
N SER A 25 9.12 5.10 6.71
CA SER A 25 10.43 4.47 6.53
C SER A 25 10.89 4.48 5.07
N ILE A 26 10.00 4.15 4.13
CA ILE A 26 10.33 4.08 2.70
C ILE A 26 10.54 5.48 2.10
N LEU A 27 9.75 6.46 2.55
CA LEU A 27 9.88 7.85 2.09
C LEU A 27 11.14 8.52 2.62
N SER A 28 11.56 8.22 3.85
CA SER A 28 12.79 8.76 4.44
C SER A 28 14.05 8.37 3.66
N GLU A 29 13.98 7.27 2.91
CA GLU A 29 15.07 6.80 2.03
C GLU A 29 15.08 7.51 0.65
N GLN A 30 14.09 8.35 0.33
CA GLN A 30 13.99 9.00 -0.98
C GLN A 30 14.68 10.37 -0.99
N PRO A 31 15.82 10.53 -1.71
CA PRO A 31 16.61 11.77 -1.67
C PRO A 31 15.89 12.98 -2.28
N ASN A 32 14.94 12.76 -3.19
CA ASN A 32 14.24 13.83 -3.91
C ASN A 32 12.80 14.06 -3.39
N GLY A 33 12.34 13.28 -2.41
CA GLY A 33 10.95 13.32 -1.95
C GLY A 33 9.93 12.75 -2.93
N ASP A 34 10.38 12.09 -4.00
CA ASP A 34 9.51 11.40 -4.96
C ASP A 34 8.81 10.22 -4.29
N ILE A 35 7.53 9.99 -4.63
CA ILE A 35 6.77 8.83 -4.15
C ILE A 35 7.25 7.58 -4.90
N PRO A 36 7.92 6.60 -4.24
CA PRO A 36 8.46 5.43 -4.92
C PRO A 36 7.37 4.38 -5.11
N VAL A 37 6.45 4.62 -6.05
CA VAL A 37 5.21 3.85 -6.29
C VAL A 37 5.43 2.33 -6.31
N GLN A 38 6.47 1.86 -7.00
CA GLN A 38 6.76 0.43 -7.12
C GLN A 38 7.28 -0.19 -5.81
N VAL A 39 8.01 0.58 -5.01
CA VAL A 39 8.54 0.13 -3.71
C VAL A 39 7.41 0.05 -2.70
N LEU A 40 6.62 1.13 -2.57
CA LEU A 40 5.47 1.20 -1.67
C LEU A 40 4.45 0.10 -1.98
N SER A 41 4.05 -0.07 -3.25
CA SER A 41 3.07 -1.09 -3.62
C SER A 41 3.50 -2.51 -3.25
N LYS A 42 4.77 -2.87 -3.48
CA LYS A 42 5.32 -4.17 -3.10
C LYS A 42 5.42 -4.33 -1.58
N ALA A 43 5.85 -3.29 -0.88
CA ALA A 43 5.99 -3.31 0.58
C ALA A 43 4.63 -3.52 1.26
N ILE A 44 3.61 -2.75 0.89
CA ILE A 44 2.24 -2.89 1.39
C ILE A 44 1.69 -4.28 1.04
N GLY A 45 1.92 -4.77 -0.17
CA GLY A 45 1.54 -6.13 -0.58
C GLY A 45 2.14 -7.24 0.29
N LYS A 46 3.34 -7.04 0.85
CA LYS A 46 4.00 -7.98 1.78
C LYS A 46 3.47 -7.83 3.21
N ALA A 47 3.15 -6.61 3.65
CA ALA A 47 2.63 -6.35 4.99
C ALA A 47 1.24 -6.96 5.19
N VAL A 48 0.39 -6.89 4.16
CA VAL A 48 -1.00 -7.36 4.24
C VAL A 48 -1.11 -8.88 4.31
N LYS A 49 -1.91 -9.36 5.27
CA LYS A 49 -2.23 -10.78 5.47
C LYS A 49 -3.74 -11.01 5.34
N PRO A 50 -4.26 -11.35 4.15
CA PRO A 50 -5.70 -11.47 3.97
C PRO A 50 -6.31 -12.66 4.72
N ASN A 51 -7.43 -12.44 5.40
CA ASN A 51 -8.18 -13.48 6.11
C ASN A 51 -8.99 -14.33 5.13
N HIS A 52 -9.28 -15.60 5.43
CA HIS A 52 -10.19 -16.40 4.59
C HIS A 52 -11.68 -16.18 4.97
N ASN A 53 -12.24 -15.01 4.60
CA ASN A 53 -13.58 -14.59 5.04
C ASN A 53 -14.44 -13.94 3.94
N THR A 54 -14.01 -13.97 2.67
CA THR A 54 -14.76 -13.42 1.53
C THR A 54 -14.77 -14.42 0.37
N PHE A 55 -15.55 -14.15 -0.68
CA PHE A 55 -15.62 -14.96 -1.90
C PHE A 55 -14.25 -15.25 -2.54
N TYR A 56 -13.36 -14.25 -2.64
CA TYR A 56 -12.01 -14.45 -3.15
C TYR A 56 -11.06 -14.98 -2.07
N GLY A 57 -10.31 -16.03 -2.40
CA GLY A 57 -9.33 -16.62 -1.47
C GLY A 57 -8.17 -15.68 -1.10
N PRO A 58 -7.49 -15.91 0.05
CA PRO A 58 -6.38 -15.07 0.52
C PRO A 58 -5.24 -14.91 -0.49
N ALA A 59 -4.91 -15.97 -1.23
CA ALA A 59 -3.83 -15.95 -2.23
C ALA A 59 -4.12 -14.98 -3.38
N TYR A 60 -5.37 -14.95 -3.88
CA TYR A 60 -5.77 -14.02 -4.92
C TYR A 60 -5.71 -12.58 -4.40
N ARG A 61 -6.31 -12.33 -3.23
CA ARG A 61 -6.30 -10.99 -2.62
C ARG A 61 -4.87 -10.49 -2.41
N ARG A 62 -3.97 -11.30 -1.87
CA ARG A 62 -2.56 -10.94 -1.69
C ARG A 62 -1.87 -10.56 -3.01
N LYS A 63 -2.15 -11.27 -4.11
CA LYS A 63 -1.63 -10.91 -5.45
C LYS A 63 -2.19 -9.57 -5.95
N MET A 64 -3.42 -9.24 -5.59
CA MET A 64 -4.09 -8.00 -6.04
C MET A 64 -3.67 -6.76 -5.25
N VAL A 65 -3.32 -6.87 -3.96
CA VAL A 65 -2.92 -5.72 -3.12
C VAL A 65 -1.89 -4.81 -3.79
N PRO A 66 -0.70 -5.28 -4.21
CA PRO A 66 0.31 -4.39 -4.81
C PRO A 66 -0.19 -3.72 -6.09
N ILE A 67 -1.04 -4.40 -6.88
CA ILE A 67 -1.61 -3.83 -8.11
C ILE A 67 -2.56 -2.68 -7.77
N LEU A 68 -3.43 -2.85 -6.78
CA LEU A 68 -4.37 -1.83 -6.36
C LEU A 68 -3.68 -0.64 -5.70
N VAL A 69 -2.69 -0.89 -4.84
CA VAL A 69 -1.88 0.18 -4.22
C VAL A 69 -1.15 0.98 -5.27
N ARG A 70 -0.51 0.32 -6.24
CA ARG A 70 0.15 0.99 -7.37
C ARG A 70 -0.84 1.89 -8.12
N ARG A 71 -2.00 1.36 -8.51
CA ARG A 71 -3.03 2.13 -9.23
C ARG A 71 -3.55 3.32 -8.44
N ALA A 72 -3.67 3.21 -7.12
CA ALA A 72 -4.07 4.31 -6.26
C ALA A 72 -2.98 5.40 -6.22
N LEU A 73 -1.72 5.01 -6.00
CA LEU A 73 -0.59 5.95 -5.96
C LEU A 73 -0.35 6.64 -7.31
N GLU A 74 -0.50 5.92 -8.43
CA GLU A 74 -0.39 6.52 -9.77
C GLU A 74 -1.43 7.61 -10.01
N LYS A 75 -2.61 7.54 -9.38
CA LYS A 75 -3.59 8.62 -9.45
C LYS A 75 -3.16 9.83 -8.61
N VAL A 76 -2.58 9.59 -7.44
CA VAL A 76 -2.14 10.65 -6.52
C VAL A 76 -0.91 11.39 -7.03
N VAL A 77 -0.01 10.72 -7.76
CA VAL A 77 1.23 11.33 -8.29
C VAL A 77 0.98 12.16 -9.57
N VAL A 78 -0.10 11.89 -10.28
CA VAL A 78 -0.44 12.55 -11.56
C VAL A 78 -1.38 13.75 -11.36
N GLU A 79 -2.00 13.88 -10.18
CA GLU A 79 -2.75 15.06 -9.73
C GLU A 79 -1.84 16.07 -9.02
#